data_AF-A0A094I851-F1
#
_entry.id   AF-A0A094I851-F1
#
_cell.length_a   1.000
_cell.length_b   1.000
_cell.length_c   1.000
_cell.angle_alpha   90.00
_cell.angle_beta   90.00
_cell.angle_gamma   90.00
#
_symmetry.space_group_name_H-M   'P 1'
#
loop_
_entity.id
_entity.type
_entity.pdbx_description
1 polymer ?
#
loop_
_entity_poly.entity_id
_entity_poly.type
_entity_poly.pdbx_seq_one_letter_code
_entity_poly.pdbx_strand_id
1 'polypeptide(L)'
;MSFSRYILLHTFAIWTGFTRLAYIGRFSREITKFAMATQFPTRKLGKNGPEVPALGLGLMGLSSWYGPTAPDPERFEFLDRAVELGETFWDSADIYGDSEDLVGKWLARTGKRDDIFLATKFAFLHIGDQPGPIFNTSPKYVKIACEKSLKRLGVRCIDLYYYHRVDGVTPIEETVKAMVELKNEGMIKYIGFSEISSETLRRACKVHHIDAVQIEYSPWSLDIEHPDINLLKTCRELGVATVAYSPLGHGILTGAYKSVDDLNASDVRRYMPRFSPENFPKNLELVNALSAFAETKGCTSSQLTLAWLLA
;
A
#
# COMPACT_ATOMS: atom_id res chain seq x y z
N MET A 1 -17.17 10.20 19.62
CA MET A 1 -15.94 10.79 19.06
C MET A 1 -15.60 10.02 17.79
N SER A 2 -15.50 10.71 16.65
CA SER A 2 -15.39 10.10 15.30
C SER A 2 -13.99 9.50 15.06
N PHE A 3 -13.88 8.18 15.01
CA PHE A 3 -12.62 7.41 14.90
C PHE A 3 -11.99 7.40 13.48
N SER A 4 -12.76 7.74 12.44
CA SER A 4 -12.47 7.59 10.99
C SER A 4 -11.51 8.60 10.33
N ARG A 5 -11.12 9.70 11.00
CA ARG A 5 -10.55 10.87 10.27
C ARG A 5 -9.17 10.68 9.61
N TYR A 6 -8.45 9.61 9.90
CA TYR A 6 -7.05 9.44 9.48
C TYR A 6 -6.66 8.03 8.99
N ILE A 7 -7.63 7.15 8.71
CA ILE A 7 -7.33 5.80 8.17
C ILE A 7 -7.41 5.84 6.65
N LEU A 8 -6.32 5.41 6.01
CA LEU A 8 -6.13 5.22 4.56
C LEU A 8 -5.86 3.74 4.30
N LEU A 9 -6.25 3.20 3.14
CA LEU A 9 -6.08 1.78 2.80
C LEU A 9 -5.18 1.63 1.58
N HIS A 10 -4.27 0.65 1.56
CA HIS A 10 -3.66 0.18 0.31
C HIS A 10 -4.09 -1.23 0.02
N THR A 11 -4.97 -1.41 -0.97
CA THR A 11 -5.30 -2.74 -1.46
C THR A 11 -4.23 -3.19 -2.45
N PHE A 12 -3.63 -4.35 -2.20
CA PHE A 12 -2.80 -5.01 -3.20
C PHE A 12 -3.68 -5.57 -4.30
N ALA A 13 -3.34 -5.26 -5.55
CA ALA A 13 -3.99 -5.89 -6.68
C ALA A 13 -3.68 -7.40 -6.68
N ILE A 14 -4.71 -8.23 -6.54
CA ILE A 14 -4.64 -9.67 -6.75
C ILE A 14 -5.31 -9.93 -8.09
N TRP A 15 -4.50 -10.22 -9.11
CA TRP A 15 -5.02 -10.49 -10.45
C TRP A 15 -5.36 -11.96 -10.62
N THR A 16 -6.64 -12.28 -10.68
CA THR A 16 -7.13 -13.61 -11.07
C THR A 16 -7.60 -13.52 -12.52
N GLY A 17 -6.76 -13.95 -13.46
CA GLY A 17 -7.10 -13.92 -14.89
C GLY A 17 -8.34 -14.77 -15.19
N PHE A 18 -9.28 -14.23 -15.98
CA PHE A 18 -10.31 -15.00 -16.66
C PHE A 18 -10.55 -14.47 -18.08
N THR A 19 -10.50 -15.39 -19.03
CA THR A 19 -10.86 -15.24 -20.44
C THR A 19 -12.38 -15.35 -20.63
N ARG A 20 -13.01 -14.33 -21.23
CA ARG A 20 -14.01 -14.42 -22.33
C ARG A 20 -14.74 -13.08 -22.49
N LEU A 21 -14.53 -12.43 -23.63
CA LEU A 21 -15.48 -11.44 -24.16
C LEU A 21 -15.67 -11.74 -25.64
N ALA A 22 -16.84 -12.28 -25.97
CA ALA A 22 -17.38 -12.29 -27.32
C ALA A 22 -18.70 -11.50 -27.30
N TYR A 23 -18.74 -10.46 -28.14
CA TYR A 23 -19.92 -9.77 -28.69
C TYR A 23 -20.91 -9.13 -27.70
N ILE A 24 -21.00 -7.80 -27.77
CA ILE A 24 -22.15 -7.08 -28.37
C ILE A 24 -21.68 -5.67 -28.73
N GLY A 25 -21.63 -5.39 -30.03
CA GLY A 25 -21.55 -4.05 -30.58
C GLY A 25 -22.94 -3.44 -30.75
N ARG A 26 -22.96 -2.09 -30.79
CA ARG A 26 -24.11 -1.18 -30.99
C ARG A 26 -25.01 -0.93 -29.77
N PHE A 27 -24.53 -0.05 -28.89
CA PHE A 27 -25.32 1.08 -28.37
C PHE A 27 -24.35 2.22 -28.03
N SER A 28 -23.82 2.85 -29.09
CA SER A 28 -22.91 3.99 -29.03
C SER A 28 -23.73 5.27 -29.20
N ARG A 29 -23.55 6.23 -28.27
CA ARG A 29 -23.65 7.71 -28.42
C ARG A 29 -24.50 8.50 -27.41
N GLU A 30 -25.22 7.89 -26.47
CA GLU A 30 -25.99 8.67 -25.46
C GLU A 30 -25.47 8.62 -24.01
N ILE A 31 -24.46 7.82 -23.67
CA ILE A 31 -23.85 7.79 -22.32
C ILE A 31 -22.58 8.64 -22.27
N THR A 32 -22.60 9.84 -22.86
CA THR A 32 -21.49 10.81 -22.80
C THR A 32 -21.87 12.07 -22.02
N LYS A 33 -22.93 12.00 -21.21
CA LYS A 33 -23.30 13.02 -20.23
C LYS A 33 -23.54 12.31 -18.89
N PHE A 34 -22.74 12.69 -17.87
CA PHE A 34 -22.69 12.14 -16.51
C PHE A 34 -21.79 10.92 -16.25
N ALA A 35 -20.59 10.87 -16.84
CA ALA A 35 -19.47 10.33 -16.07
C ALA A 35 -18.98 11.46 -15.14
N MET A 36 -19.66 11.70 -14.02
CA MET A 36 -18.92 12.25 -12.89
C MET A 36 -17.86 11.18 -12.60
N ALA A 37 -16.58 11.52 -12.76
CA ALA A 37 -15.52 10.68 -12.23
C ALA A 37 -15.95 10.30 -10.80
N THR A 38 -16.08 9.01 -10.53
CA THR A 38 -16.48 8.55 -9.20
C THR A 38 -15.45 9.10 -8.23
N GLN A 39 -15.79 10.17 -7.53
CA GLN A 39 -14.83 10.81 -6.64
C GLN A 39 -14.75 9.93 -5.40
N PHE A 40 -13.66 9.16 -5.29
CA PHE A 40 -13.42 8.37 -4.09
C PHE A 40 -13.45 9.30 -2.87
N PRO A 41 -14.04 8.86 -1.74
CA PRO A 41 -13.95 9.60 -0.50
C PRO A 41 -12.49 9.93 -0.23
N THR A 42 -12.18 11.17 0.13
CA THR A 42 -10.81 11.55 0.50
C THR A 42 -10.63 11.52 2.01
N ARG A 43 -9.37 11.48 2.43
CA ARG A 43 -8.93 11.69 3.81
C ARG A 43 -7.66 12.52 3.81
N LYS A 44 -7.48 13.28 4.90
CA LYS A 44 -6.26 14.04 5.13
C LYS A 44 -5.10 13.11 5.48
N LEU A 45 -3.96 13.26 4.79
CA LEU A 45 -2.72 12.56 5.10
C LEU A 45 -2.04 13.19 6.33
N GLY A 46 -2.46 12.78 7.51
CA GLY A 46 -2.01 13.37 8.77
C GLY A 46 -2.53 14.81 8.94
N LYS A 47 -2.08 15.50 9.98
CA LYS A 47 -2.60 16.83 10.34
C LYS A 47 -2.12 17.93 9.39
N ASN A 48 -1.00 17.73 8.70
CA ASN A 48 -0.33 18.72 7.84
C ASN A 48 -0.33 18.36 6.35
N GLY A 49 -0.75 17.15 5.98
CA GLY A 49 -0.75 16.71 4.58
C GLY A 49 -2.01 17.09 3.80
N PRO A 50 -2.05 16.72 2.51
CA PRO A 50 -3.15 17.03 1.61
C PRO A 50 -4.31 16.03 1.80
N GLU A 51 -5.42 16.31 1.12
CA GLU A 51 -6.45 15.31 0.90
C GLU A 51 -5.96 14.32 -0.17
N VAL A 52 -6.05 13.03 0.14
CA VAL A 52 -5.77 11.93 -0.79
C VAL A 52 -6.96 10.98 -0.83
N PRO A 53 -7.16 10.20 -1.91
CA PRO A 53 -8.11 9.09 -1.91
C PRO A 53 -8.00 8.22 -0.66
N ALA A 54 -9.14 7.88 -0.04
CA ALA A 54 -9.18 7.07 1.18
C ALA A 54 -8.75 5.61 0.93
N LEU A 55 -8.96 5.15 -0.29
CA LEU A 55 -8.39 3.94 -0.84
C LEU A 55 -7.20 4.33 -1.70
N GLY A 56 -6.15 3.53 -1.64
CA GLY A 56 -4.95 3.63 -2.44
C GLY A 56 -4.63 2.28 -3.07
N LEU A 57 -3.81 2.34 -4.12
CA LEU A 57 -3.41 1.21 -4.93
C LEU A 57 -2.01 0.73 -4.55
N GLY A 58 -1.92 -0.44 -3.93
CA GLY A 58 -0.65 -1.11 -3.67
C GLY A 58 -0.15 -1.85 -4.92
N LEU A 59 1.04 -1.51 -5.40
CA LEU A 59 1.56 -1.96 -6.71
C LEU A 59 2.43 -3.22 -6.66
N MET A 60 2.78 -3.67 -5.47
CA MET A 60 3.60 -4.87 -5.23
C MET A 60 3.19 -6.09 -6.08
N GLY A 61 1.88 -6.38 -6.16
CA GLY A 61 1.34 -7.54 -6.89
C GLY A 61 1.53 -7.46 -8.41
N LEU A 62 1.83 -6.29 -8.98
CA LEU A 62 2.14 -6.14 -10.40
C LEU A 62 3.58 -6.52 -10.74
N SER A 63 4.43 -6.74 -9.75
CA SER A 63 5.87 -6.92 -9.93
C SER A 63 6.49 -8.04 -9.09
N SER A 64 5.83 -8.51 -8.04
CA SER A 64 6.44 -9.45 -7.09
C SER A 64 5.45 -10.31 -6.30
N TRP A 65 5.97 -11.42 -5.76
CA TRP A 65 5.45 -12.24 -4.66
C TRP A 65 4.13 -13.01 -4.84
N TYR A 66 3.21 -12.62 -5.73
CA TYR A 66 1.92 -13.32 -5.89
C TYR A 66 1.78 -14.16 -7.17
N GLY A 67 2.88 -14.37 -7.88
CA GLY A 67 2.91 -15.17 -9.09
C GLY A 67 3.87 -14.61 -10.13
N PRO A 68 3.80 -15.11 -11.38
CA PRO A 68 4.59 -14.58 -12.47
C PRO A 68 4.18 -13.14 -12.80
N THR A 69 5.18 -12.31 -13.09
CA THR A 69 4.97 -10.93 -13.53
C THR A 69 4.40 -10.92 -14.96
N ALA A 70 3.25 -10.27 -15.14
CA ALA A 70 2.63 -10.10 -16.46
C ALA A 70 3.45 -9.13 -17.36
N PRO A 71 3.32 -9.19 -18.70
CA PRO A 71 3.95 -8.25 -19.61
C PRO A 71 3.52 -6.78 -19.34
N ASP A 72 4.42 -5.83 -19.63
CA ASP A 72 4.16 -4.38 -19.45
C ASP A 72 2.80 -3.91 -20.04
N PRO A 73 2.37 -4.31 -21.26
CA PRO A 73 1.09 -3.84 -21.82
C PRO A 73 -0.12 -4.15 -20.92
N GLU A 74 -0.22 -5.35 -20.37
CA GLU A 74 -1.34 -5.74 -19.50
C GLU A 74 -1.31 -4.99 -18.17
N ARG A 75 -0.11 -4.82 -17.59
CA ARG A 75 0.06 -4.05 -16.36
C ARG A 75 -0.26 -2.57 -16.56
N PHE A 76 0.05 -2.05 -17.74
CA PHE A 76 -0.32 -0.70 -18.13
C PHE A 76 -1.83 -0.52 -18.31
N GLU A 77 -2.52 -1.46 -18.95
CA GLU A 77 -3.99 -1.43 -19.06
C GLU A 77 -4.65 -1.40 -17.68
N PHE A 78 -4.10 -2.14 -16.72
CA PHE A 78 -4.54 -2.09 -15.32
C PHE A 78 -4.36 -0.70 -14.69
N LEU A 79 -3.19 -0.09 -14.86
CA LEU A 79 -2.91 1.26 -14.34
C LEU A 79 -3.78 2.33 -15.02
N ASP A 80 -3.97 2.22 -16.34
CA ASP A 80 -4.86 3.09 -17.10
C ASP A 80 -6.29 3.00 -16.53
N ARG A 81 -6.77 1.78 -16.28
CA ARG A 81 -8.09 1.53 -15.69
C ARG A 81 -8.22 2.07 -14.27
N ALA A 82 -7.18 1.97 -13.45
CA ALA A 82 -7.18 2.52 -12.10
C ALA A 82 -7.40 4.05 -12.13
N VAL A 83 -6.66 4.77 -12.99
CA VAL A 83 -6.84 6.22 -13.14
C VAL A 83 -8.22 6.57 -13.70
N GLU A 84 -8.73 5.82 -14.68
CA GLU A 84 -10.08 6.02 -15.21
C GLU A 84 -11.17 5.89 -14.13
N LEU A 85 -10.94 5.04 -13.14
CA LEU A 85 -11.84 4.86 -12.00
C LEU A 85 -11.68 5.95 -10.93
N GLY A 86 -10.67 6.82 -11.06
CA GLY A 86 -10.36 7.90 -10.10
C GLY A 86 -9.32 7.53 -9.05
N GLU A 87 -8.66 6.37 -9.16
CA GLU A 87 -7.66 5.91 -8.19
C GLU A 87 -6.30 6.54 -8.49
N THR A 88 -5.89 7.47 -7.64
CA THR A 88 -4.69 8.30 -7.83
C THR A 88 -3.72 8.26 -6.65
N PHE A 89 -3.95 7.45 -5.63
CA PHE A 89 -3.02 7.26 -4.52
C PHE A 89 -2.25 5.94 -4.68
N TRP A 90 -1.03 6.00 -5.23
CA TRP A 90 -0.27 4.81 -5.59
C TRP A 90 0.89 4.56 -4.64
N ASP A 91 1.09 3.30 -4.25
CA ASP A 91 2.15 2.88 -3.34
C ASP A 91 3.02 1.78 -3.95
N SER A 92 4.30 2.11 -4.12
CA SER A 92 5.37 1.24 -4.59
C SER A 92 6.42 1.05 -3.49
N ALA A 93 7.52 0.36 -3.81
CA ALA A 93 8.74 0.32 -2.99
C ALA A 93 9.93 -0.05 -3.88
N ASP A 94 11.13 0.34 -3.45
CA ASP A 94 12.39 0.00 -4.13
C ASP A 94 12.64 -1.52 -4.26
N ILE A 95 12.12 -2.30 -3.31
CA ILE A 95 12.25 -3.75 -3.21
C ILE A 95 11.21 -4.52 -4.04
N TYR A 96 10.15 -3.88 -4.54
CA TYR A 96 9.09 -4.57 -5.30
C TYR A 96 9.50 -4.83 -6.76
N GLY A 97 10.51 -5.67 -6.98
CA GLY A 97 10.96 -6.06 -8.32
C GLY A 97 11.17 -4.84 -9.24
N ASP A 98 10.45 -4.81 -10.37
CA ASP A 98 10.46 -3.72 -11.36
C ASP A 98 9.37 -2.65 -11.14
N SER A 99 8.67 -2.62 -9.99
CA SER A 99 7.49 -1.77 -9.75
C SER A 99 7.77 -0.28 -9.98
N GLU A 100 8.88 0.26 -9.47
CA GLU A 100 9.26 1.66 -9.74
C GLU A 100 9.56 1.91 -11.22
N ASP A 101 10.18 0.95 -11.92
CA ASP A 101 10.49 1.08 -13.34
C ASP A 101 9.21 1.01 -14.19
N LEU A 102 8.26 0.13 -13.84
CA LEU A 102 6.95 0.02 -14.45
C LEU A 102 6.17 1.34 -14.32
N VAL A 103 6.10 1.89 -13.11
CA VAL A 103 5.47 3.19 -12.85
C VAL A 103 6.16 4.29 -13.65
N GLY A 104 7.49 4.32 -13.68
CA GLY A 104 8.23 5.33 -14.45
C GLY A 104 7.96 5.27 -15.95
N LYS A 105 7.92 4.07 -16.54
CA LYS A 105 7.52 3.88 -17.95
C LYS A 105 6.08 4.33 -18.20
N TRP A 106 5.15 4.00 -17.31
CA TRP A 106 3.75 4.41 -17.43
C TRP A 106 3.59 5.94 -17.37
N LEU A 107 4.31 6.59 -16.44
CA LEU A 107 4.33 8.04 -16.31
C LEU A 107 4.91 8.73 -17.54
N ALA A 108 6.04 8.23 -18.06
CA ALA A 108 6.66 8.77 -19.27
C ALA A 108 5.75 8.65 -20.50
N ARG A 109 4.99 7.54 -20.59
CA ARG A 109 4.05 7.29 -21.68
C ARG A 109 2.80 8.17 -21.62
N THR A 110 2.29 8.47 -20.43
CA THR A 110 0.99 9.15 -20.25
C THR A 110 1.09 10.62 -19.91
N GLY A 111 2.24 11.08 -19.37
CA GLY A 111 2.42 12.44 -18.89
C GLY A 111 1.66 12.77 -17.60
N LYS A 112 0.99 11.81 -16.97
CA LYS A 112 0.07 12.01 -15.83
C LYS A 112 0.75 12.09 -14.46
N ARG A 113 2.00 12.55 -14.39
CA ARG A 113 2.73 12.62 -13.11
C ARG A 113 1.99 13.49 -12.09
N ASP A 114 1.45 14.62 -12.50
CA ASP A 114 0.79 15.55 -11.59
C ASP A 114 -0.59 15.08 -11.12
N ASP A 115 -1.16 14.05 -11.76
CA ASP A 115 -2.44 13.45 -11.38
C ASP A 115 -2.30 12.39 -10.27
N ILE A 116 -1.09 11.85 -10.07
CA ILE A 116 -0.83 10.72 -9.16
C ILE A 116 -0.15 11.22 -7.89
N PHE A 117 -0.74 10.92 -6.74
CA PHE A 117 -0.06 10.98 -5.46
C PHE A 117 0.78 9.71 -5.30
N LEU A 118 2.09 9.83 -5.50
CA LEU A 118 3.00 8.69 -5.60
C LEU A 118 3.81 8.49 -4.32
N ALA A 119 3.65 7.31 -3.72
CA ALA A 119 4.45 6.83 -2.61
C ALA A 119 5.46 5.75 -3.02
N THR A 120 6.65 5.81 -2.44
CA THR A 120 7.64 4.72 -2.49
C THR A 120 8.42 4.65 -1.19
N LYS A 121 9.26 3.63 -1.03
CA LYS A 121 9.92 3.30 0.25
C LYS A 121 11.36 2.86 0.04
N PHE A 122 12.14 2.99 1.10
CA PHE A 122 13.51 2.48 1.19
C PHE A 122 13.78 1.74 2.49
N ALA A 123 14.79 0.88 2.48
CA ALA A 123 15.58 0.38 3.62
C ALA A 123 16.26 -0.93 3.23
N PHE A 124 15.64 -1.69 2.32
CA PHE A 124 16.07 -3.02 1.95
C PHE A 124 17.37 -2.98 1.14
N LEU A 125 18.38 -3.68 1.62
CA LEU A 125 19.59 -3.99 0.88
C LEU A 125 19.49 -5.37 0.27
N HIS A 126 19.84 -5.46 -1.01
CA HIS A 126 20.14 -6.74 -1.65
C HIS A 126 21.66 -6.92 -1.65
N ILE A 127 22.18 -7.85 -0.84
CA ILE A 127 23.62 -8.13 -0.72
C ILE A 127 23.89 -9.56 -1.16
N GLY A 128 24.05 -9.76 -2.48
CA GLY A 128 24.38 -11.06 -3.06
C GLY A 128 23.48 -12.19 -2.54
N ASP A 129 24.10 -13.31 -2.17
CA ASP A 129 23.41 -14.52 -1.67
C ASP A 129 23.22 -14.52 -0.14
N GLN A 130 23.32 -13.38 0.55
CA GLN A 130 23.16 -13.32 2.00
C GLN A 130 21.76 -13.83 2.42
N PRO A 131 21.67 -14.69 3.46
CA PRO A 131 20.39 -15.19 3.94
C PRO A 131 19.62 -14.09 4.69
N GLY A 132 18.42 -13.78 4.20
CA GLY A 132 17.47 -12.87 4.84
C GLY A 132 17.65 -11.39 4.44
N PRO A 133 16.65 -10.56 4.74
CA PRO A 133 16.70 -9.15 4.38
C PRO A 133 17.66 -8.39 5.31
N ILE A 134 18.53 -7.58 4.72
CA ILE A 134 19.37 -6.63 5.45
C ILE A 134 18.76 -5.25 5.27
N PHE A 135 18.65 -4.50 6.36
CA PHE A 135 18.13 -3.13 6.34
C PHE A 135 19.24 -2.12 6.59
N ASN A 136 19.18 -0.99 5.90
CA ASN A 136 20.06 0.14 6.14
C ASN A 136 19.23 1.42 6.13
N THR A 137 19.31 2.15 7.23
CA THR A 137 18.56 3.39 7.39
C THR A 137 19.47 4.54 7.81
N SER A 138 20.79 4.36 7.63
CA SER A 138 21.80 5.39 7.86
C SER A 138 21.53 6.62 6.99
N PRO A 139 21.83 7.84 7.47
CA PRO A 139 21.63 9.08 6.72
C PRO A 139 22.17 9.06 5.29
N LYS A 140 23.36 8.46 5.11
CA LYS A 140 23.98 8.29 3.80
C LYS A 140 23.14 7.43 2.86
N TYR A 141 22.61 6.31 3.36
CA TYR A 141 21.83 5.40 2.53
C TYR A 141 20.45 5.96 2.19
N VAL A 142 19.82 6.74 3.09
CA VAL A 142 18.54 7.44 2.80
C VAL A 142 18.64 8.23 1.49
N LYS A 143 19.72 9.00 1.32
CA LYS A 143 19.97 9.81 0.12
C LYS A 143 20.18 8.96 -1.13
N ILE A 144 21.06 7.96 -1.02
CA ILE A 144 21.35 7.02 -2.13
C ILE A 144 20.08 6.32 -2.62
N ALA A 145 19.26 5.83 -1.68
CA ALA A 145 18.02 5.15 -2.02
C ALA A 145 17.02 6.10 -2.69
N CYS A 146 16.89 7.34 -2.20
CA CYS A 146 15.98 8.31 -2.78
C CYS A 146 16.37 8.69 -4.21
N GLU A 147 17.65 8.97 -4.46
CA GLU A 147 18.18 9.23 -5.80
C GLU A 147 17.91 8.06 -6.76
N LYS A 148 18.10 6.82 -6.28
CA LYS A 148 17.82 5.61 -7.07
C LYS A 148 16.33 5.51 -7.41
N SER A 149 15.43 5.70 -6.44
CA SER A 149 13.98 5.67 -6.67
C SER A 149 13.54 6.75 -7.64
N LEU A 150 13.99 8.00 -7.47
CA LEU A 150 13.69 9.10 -8.39
C LEU A 150 14.13 8.79 -9.83
N LYS A 151 15.31 8.19 -10.00
CA LYS A 151 15.82 7.77 -11.31
C LYS A 151 14.96 6.68 -11.94
N ARG A 152 14.57 5.65 -11.20
CA ARG A 152 13.73 4.53 -11.71
C ARG A 152 12.34 5.00 -12.09
N LEU A 153 11.75 5.83 -11.23
CA LEU A 153 10.44 6.45 -11.45
C LEU A 153 10.48 7.51 -12.57
N GLY A 154 11.65 8.06 -12.91
CA GLY A 154 11.77 9.13 -13.90
C GLY A 154 11.10 10.44 -13.44
N VAL A 155 11.07 10.71 -12.13
CA VAL A 155 10.41 11.88 -11.54
C VAL A 155 11.41 12.74 -10.78
N ARG A 156 11.10 14.04 -10.62
CA ARG A 156 11.93 14.97 -9.83
C ARG A 156 11.59 14.97 -8.35
N CYS A 157 10.41 14.49 -7.99
CA CYS A 157 9.89 14.54 -6.63
C CYS A 157 8.96 13.35 -6.36
N ILE A 158 9.10 12.73 -5.19
CA ILE A 158 8.19 11.71 -4.65
C ILE A 158 7.20 12.40 -3.70
N ASP A 159 5.91 12.07 -3.78
CA ASP A 159 4.94 12.73 -2.90
C ASP A 159 5.10 12.23 -1.46
N LEU A 160 5.12 10.92 -1.23
CA LEU A 160 5.30 10.34 0.10
C LEU A 160 6.42 9.31 0.12
N TYR A 161 7.47 9.56 0.90
CA TYR A 161 8.62 8.67 0.96
C TYR A 161 8.67 7.95 2.31
N TYR A 162 8.65 6.62 2.25
CA TYR A 162 8.58 5.77 3.43
C TYR A 162 9.94 5.23 3.88
N TYR A 163 10.19 5.36 5.17
CA TYR A 163 11.09 4.45 5.91
C TYR A 163 10.42 3.08 6.01
N HIS A 164 10.90 2.09 5.28
CA HIS A 164 10.18 0.83 5.06
C HIS A 164 10.31 -0.16 6.23
N ARG A 165 11.51 -0.32 6.80
CA ARG A 165 11.79 -1.24 7.91
C ARG A 165 12.87 -0.70 8.83
N VAL A 166 12.83 -1.12 10.09
CA VAL A 166 13.81 -0.77 11.11
C VAL A 166 15.08 -1.60 10.95
N ASP A 167 16.25 -0.94 10.94
CA ASP A 167 17.55 -1.64 10.86
C ASP A 167 18.13 -2.06 12.22
N GLY A 168 17.56 -1.57 13.33
CA GLY A 168 17.93 -1.91 14.69
C GLY A 168 19.24 -1.28 15.18
N VAL A 169 19.93 -0.50 14.36
CA VAL A 169 21.26 0.06 14.68
C VAL A 169 21.33 1.58 14.50
N THR A 170 20.57 2.15 13.57
CA THR A 170 20.56 3.59 13.33
C THR A 170 19.56 4.28 14.27
N PRO A 171 19.96 5.30 15.05
CA PRO A 171 19.01 6.12 15.79
C PRO A 171 18.01 6.79 14.85
N ILE A 172 16.71 6.67 15.15
CA ILE A 172 15.65 7.16 14.27
C ILE A 172 15.77 8.66 13.98
N GLU A 173 16.29 9.44 14.93
CA GLU A 173 16.50 10.88 14.79
C GLU A 173 17.46 11.21 13.63
N GLU A 174 18.48 10.38 13.40
CA GLU A 174 19.43 10.59 12.31
C GLU A 174 18.80 10.27 10.96
N THR A 175 18.01 9.20 10.87
CA THR A 175 17.24 8.87 9.67
C THR A 175 16.24 9.98 9.34
N VAL A 176 15.50 10.50 10.33
CA VAL A 176 14.53 11.59 10.11
C VAL A 176 15.22 12.85 9.62
N LYS A 177 16.35 13.24 10.20
CA LYS A 177 17.13 14.42 9.73
C LYS A 177 17.49 14.28 8.25
N ALA A 178 17.97 13.11 7.83
CA ALA A 178 18.29 12.85 6.43
C ALA A 178 17.05 12.94 5.50
N MET A 179 15.90 12.44 5.94
CA MET A 179 14.65 12.58 5.18
C MET A 179 14.18 14.04 5.11
N VAL A 180 14.38 14.83 6.17
CA VAL A 180 14.09 16.27 6.18
C VAL A 180 15.01 17.03 5.21
N GLU A 181 16.29 16.65 5.11
CA GLU A 181 17.20 17.21 4.11
C GLU A 181 16.68 16.97 2.68
N LEU A 182 16.27 15.73 2.35
CA LEU A 182 15.65 15.42 1.05
C LEU A 182 14.37 16.22 0.80
N LYS A 183 13.57 16.45 1.85
CA LYS A 183 12.36 17.28 1.77
C LYS A 183 12.71 18.74 1.46
N ASN A 184 13.72 19.29 2.12
CA ASN A 184 14.19 20.66 1.89
C ASN A 184 14.82 20.84 0.50
N GLU A 185 15.45 19.79 -0.03
CA GLU A 185 15.97 19.72 -1.40
C GLU A 185 14.86 19.56 -2.46
N GLY A 186 13.60 19.36 -2.04
CA GLY A 186 12.45 19.19 -2.93
C GLY A 186 12.33 17.80 -3.58
N MET A 187 13.15 16.85 -3.14
CA MET A 187 13.16 15.47 -3.64
C MET A 187 11.97 14.66 -3.14
N ILE A 188 11.44 14.98 -1.96
CA ILE A 188 10.25 14.38 -1.38
C ILE A 188 9.32 15.45 -0.80
N LYS A 189 8.00 15.22 -0.73
CA LYS A 189 7.06 16.17 -0.10
C LYS A 189 6.67 15.78 1.32
N TYR A 190 6.37 14.51 1.55
CA TYR A 190 5.86 13.97 2.81
C TYR A 190 6.71 12.78 3.28
N ILE A 191 6.77 12.60 4.59
CA ILE A 191 7.58 11.58 5.26
C ILE A 191 6.64 10.57 5.90
N GLY A 192 6.76 9.31 5.50
CA GLY A 192 6.01 8.21 6.09
C GLY A 192 6.93 7.16 6.70
N PHE A 193 6.45 6.39 7.67
CA PHE A 193 7.16 5.23 8.22
C PHE A 193 6.35 3.95 8.03
N SER A 194 6.97 2.78 8.11
CA SER A 194 6.29 1.49 8.09
C SER A 194 6.85 0.55 9.15
N GLU A 195 5.99 -0.25 9.77
CA GLU A 195 6.37 -1.29 10.75
C GLU A 195 7.25 -0.77 11.90
N ILE A 196 6.79 0.31 12.55
CA ILE A 196 7.50 0.95 13.67
C ILE A 196 6.70 0.89 14.96
N SER A 197 7.38 0.99 16.11
CA SER A 197 6.73 1.08 17.42
C SER A 197 6.20 2.48 17.72
N SER A 198 5.26 2.57 18.66
CA SER A 198 4.76 3.84 19.20
C SER A 198 5.88 4.75 19.73
N GLU A 199 6.89 4.17 20.40
CA GLU A 199 8.01 4.93 20.94
C GLU A 199 8.89 5.52 19.83
N THR A 200 9.19 4.72 18.79
CA THR A 200 9.91 5.20 17.61
C THR A 200 9.17 6.35 16.93
N LEU A 201 7.83 6.27 16.79
CA LEU A 201 7.04 7.35 16.21
C LEU A 201 7.13 8.64 17.02
N ARG A 202 7.03 8.56 18.35
CA ARG A 202 7.10 9.73 19.24
C ARG A 202 8.47 10.39 19.15
N ARG A 203 9.54 9.60 19.15
CA ARG A 203 10.91 10.10 18.99
C ARG A 203 11.11 10.80 17.65
N ALA A 204 10.66 10.19 16.56
CA ALA A 204 10.72 10.80 15.23
C ALA A 204 9.96 12.12 15.15
N CYS A 205 8.73 12.16 15.70
CA CYS A 205 7.91 13.37 15.72
C CYS A 205 8.51 14.53 16.54
N LYS A 206 9.46 14.27 17.46
CA LYS A 206 10.21 15.33 18.16
C LYS A 206 11.24 16.01 17.24
N VAL A 207 11.72 15.32 16.21
CA VAL A 207 12.66 15.87 15.22
C VAL A 207 11.90 16.56 14.10
N HIS A 208 10.92 15.88 13.50
CA HIS A 208 10.05 16.42 12.46
C HIS A 208 8.75 15.63 12.40
N HIS A 209 7.64 16.28 12.03
CA HIS A 209 6.36 15.59 11.92
C HIS A 209 6.43 14.46 10.87
N ILE A 210 5.93 13.29 11.23
CA ILE A 210 5.73 12.16 10.31
C ILE A 210 4.29 12.21 9.82
N ASP A 211 4.09 12.20 8.50
CA ASP A 211 2.78 12.42 7.89
C ASP A 211 1.93 11.14 7.89
N ALA A 212 2.57 9.97 7.78
CA ALA A 212 1.89 8.67 7.74
C ALA A 212 2.67 7.52 8.41
N VAL A 213 1.96 6.55 8.95
CA VAL A 213 2.50 5.23 9.32
C VAL A 213 1.75 4.15 8.57
N GLN A 214 2.48 3.30 7.85
CA GLN A 214 1.96 2.17 7.12
C GLN A 214 2.16 0.86 7.90
N ILE A 215 1.09 0.10 8.12
CA ILE A 215 1.07 -1.07 9.00
C ILE A 215 0.06 -2.11 8.50
N GLU A 216 0.25 -3.39 8.82
CA GLU A 216 -0.80 -4.37 8.55
C GLU A 216 -1.99 -4.10 9.46
N TYR A 217 -3.18 -3.90 8.89
CA TYR A 217 -4.38 -3.68 9.68
C TYR A 217 -5.63 -4.15 8.94
N SER A 218 -6.36 -5.08 9.54
CA SER A 218 -7.59 -5.67 9.02
C SER A 218 -8.33 -6.39 10.16
N PRO A 219 -9.57 -6.87 9.96
CA PRO A 219 -10.21 -7.78 10.92
C PRO A 219 -9.39 -9.04 11.26
N TRP A 220 -8.38 -9.39 10.46
CA TRP A 220 -7.48 -10.52 10.68
C TRP A 220 -6.21 -10.16 11.46
N SER A 221 -5.88 -8.86 11.55
CA SER A 221 -4.64 -8.34 12.13
C SER A 221 -4.94 -7.06 12.89
N LEU A 222 -5.17 -7.17 14.20
CA LEU A 222 -5.61 -6.07 15.09
C LEU A 222 -4.50 -5.60 16.05
N ASP A 223 -3.27 -6.10 15.89
CA ASP A 223 -2.14 -5.85 16.79
C ASP A 223 -1.85 -4.36 17.00
N ILE A 224 -2.07 -3.53 15.98
CA ILE A 224 -1.91 -2.07 16.08
C ILE A 224 -2.74 -1.42 17.21
N GLU A 225 -3.87 -2.04 17.57
CA GLU A 225 -4.78 -1.60 18.63
C GLU A 225 -4.40 -2.14 20.00
N HIS A 226 -3.56 -3.18 20.07
CA HIS A 226 -3.23 -3.85 21.32
C HIS A 226 -2.58 -2.86 22.32
N PRO A 227 -2.96 -2.85 23.61
CA PRO A 227 -2.44 -1.87 24.59
C PRO A 227 -0.92 -1.80 24.71
N ASP A 228 -0.22 -2.90 24.45
CA ASP A 228 1.25 -2.96 24.49
C ASP A 228 1.92 -2.39 23.22
N ILE A 229 1.21 -2.39 22.08
CA ILE A 229 1.69 -1.83 20.81
C ILE A 229 1.22 -0.38 20.68
N ASN A 230 -0.09 -0.15 20.86
CA ASN A 230 -0.78 1.13 21.03
C ASN A 230 -0.49 2.16 19.90
N LEU A 231 -0.16 1.67 18.72
CA LEU A 231 0.34 2.50 17.62
C LEU A 231 -0.80 3.25 16.94
N LEU A 232 -2.01 2.68 16.86
CA LEU A 232 -3.17 3.38 16.29
C LEU A 232 -3.52 4.62 17.13
N LYS A 233 -3.53 4.46 18.46
CA LYS A 233 -3.75 5.58 19.40
C LYS A 233 -2.64 6.62 19.27
N THR A 234 -1.38 6.19 19.22
CA THR A 234 -0.24 7.10 19.09
C THR A 234 -0.28 7.89 17.78
N CYS A 235 -0.65 7.27 16.65
CA CYS A 235 -0.85 7.98 15.38
C CYS A 235 -1.90 9.08 15.52
N ARG A 236 -3.06 8.77 16.11
CA ARG A 236 -4.14 9.74 16.36
C ARG A 236 -3.70 10.90 17.23
N GLU A 237 -3.01 10.63 18.33
CA GLU A 237 -2.50 11.66 19.26
C GLU A 237 -1.51 12.62 18.59
N LEU A 238 -0.63 12.11 17.74
CA LEU A 238 0.40 12.90 17.06
C LEU A 238 -0.10 13.58 15.78
N GLY A 239 -1.30 13.20 15.30
CA GLY A 239 -1.90 13.66 14.07
C GLY A 239 -1.25 13.05 12.82
N VAL A 240 -0.90 11.78 12.89
CA VAL A 240 -0.26 11.00 11.83
C VAL A 240 -1.32 10.12 11.16
N ALA A 241 -1.35 10.04 9.83
CA ALA A 241 -2.26 9.11 9.14
C ALA A 241 -1.85 7.66 9.39
N THR A 242 -2.84 6.78 9.54
CA THR A 242 -2.61 5.34 9.54
C THR A 242 -2.97 4.79 8.17
N VAL A 243 -2.01 4.15 7.51
CA VAL A 243 -2.16 3.56 6.18
C VAL A 243 -2.14 2.05 6.34
N ALA A 244 -3.29 1.40 6.22
CA ALA A 244 -3.40 -0.04 6.34
C ALA A 244 -2.94 -0.72 5.04
N TYR A 245 -1.84 -1.48 5.09
CA TYR A 245 -1.52 -2.42 4.02
C TYR A 245 -2.19 -3.77 4.28
N SER A 246 -2.38 -4.56 3.22
CA SER A 246 -3.10 -5.83 3.27
C SER A 246 -4.47 -5.75 3.99
N PRO A 247 -5.31 -4.74 3.72
CA PRO A 247 -6.59 -4.58 4.42
C PRO A 247 -7.56 -5.74 4.17
N LEU A 248 -7.32 -6.55 3.12
CA LEU A 248 -8.05 -7.78 2.80
C LEU A 248 -7.33 -9.05 3.29
N GLY A 249 -6.41 -8.94 4.25
CA GLY A 249 -5.67 -10.07 4.83
C GLY A 249 -4.88 -10.84 3.79
N HIS A 250 -4.08 -10.14 2.97
CA HIS A 250 -3.39 -10.75 1.82
C HIS A 250 -4.34 -11.50 0.86
N GLY A 251 -5.59 -11.06 0.77
CA GLY A 251 -6.62 -11.62 -0.10
C GLY A 251 -7.52 -12.67 0.57
N ILE A 252 -7.17 -13.21 1.74
CA ILE A 252 -7.99 -14.26 2.38
C ILE A 252 -9.38 -13.76 2.75
N LEU A 253 -9.52 -12.49 3.15
CA LEU A 253 -10.79 -11.88 3.56
C LEU A 253 -11.73 -11.58 2.38
N THR A 254 -11.28 -11.79 1.15
CA THR A 254 -12.16 -11.72 -0.04
C THR A 254 -13.11 -12.92 -0.11
N GLY A 255 -12.78 -14.02 0.56
CA GLY A 255 -13.50 -15.30 0.44
C GLY A 255 -13.15 -16.11 -0.82
N ALA A 256 -12.26 -15.60 -1.69
CA ALA A 256 -11.91 -16.25 -2.95
C ALA A 256 -11.08 -17.54 -2.78
N TYR A 257 -10.32 -17.66 -1.69
CA TYR A 257 -9.45 -18.80 -1.42
C TYR A 257 -10.11 -19.76 -0.42
N LYS A 258 -10.18 -21.04 -0.78
CA LYS A 258 -10.72 -22.15 0.03
C LYS A 258 -9.62 -23.09 0.50
N SER A 259 -8.45 -23.08 -0.12
CA SER A 259 -7.25 -23.76 0.37
C SER A 259 -5.98 -23.04 -0.08
N VAL A 260 -4.83 -23.47 0.45
CA VAL A 260 -3.50 -23.02 -0.02
C VAL A 260 -3.26 -23.39 -1.50
N ASP A 261 -3.98 -24.39 -2.02
CA ASP A 261 -3.82 -24.86 -3.39
C ASP A 261 -4.45 -23.93 -4.43
N ASP A 262 -5.35 -23.04 -4.01
CA ASP A 262 -5.91 -21.99 -4.87
C ASP A 262 -4.89 -20.86 -5.18
N LEU A 263 -3.73 -20.85 -4.51
CA LEU A 263 -2.66 -19.90 -4.76
C LEU A 263 -1.76 -20.35 -5.91
N ASN A 264 -1.08 -19.41 -6.58
CA ASN A 264 -0.05 -19.80 -7.55
C ASN A 264 1.08 -20.60 -6.85
N ALA A 265 1.72 -21.53 -7.56
CA ALA A 265 2.83 -22.32 -7.01
C ALA A 265 4.02 -21.47 -6.54
N SER A 266 4.27 -20.31 -7.17
CA SER A 266 5.32 -19.36 -6.78
C SER A 266 4.86 -18.27 -5.81
N ASP A 267 3.64 -18.36 -5.29
CA ASP A 267 3.08 -17.36 -4.38
C ASP A 267 3.73 -17.42 -2.99
N VAL A 268 4.25 -16.29 -2.51
CA VAL A 268 4.93 -16.20 -1.21
C VAL A 268 4.02 -16.57 -0.05
N ARG A 269 2.69 -16.40 -0.19
CA ARG A 269 1.72 -16.75 0.85
C ARG A 269 1.81 -18.21 1.23
N ARG A 270 2.18 -19.11 0.30
CA ARG A 270 2.39 -20.53 0.58
C ARG A 270 3.45 -20.81 1.65
N TYR A 271 4.36 -19.86 1.90
CA TYR A 271 5.41 -19.96 2.93
C TYR A 271 5.09 -19.17 4.20
N MET A 272 3.97 -18.44 4.24
CA MET A 272 3.56 -17.69 5.43
C MET A 272 2.89 -18.65 6.43
N PRO A 273 3.26 -18.65 7.72
CA PRO A 273 2.65 -19.52 8.72
C PRO A 273 1.13 -19.43 8.77
N ARG A 274 0.57 -18.23 8.53
CA ARG A 274 -0.87 -18.01 8.49
C ARG A 274 -1.59 -18.78 7.38
N PHE A 275 -0.91 -19.14 6.29
CA PHE A 275 -1.48 -19.90 5.18
C PHE A 275 -1.09 -21.39 5.21
N SER A 276 -0.45 -21.85 6.30
CA SER A 276 -0.06 -23.25 6.43
C SER A 276 -1.29 -24.17 6.49
N PRO A 277 -1.16 -25.45 6.08
CA PRO A 277 -2.27 -26.41 6.14
C PRO A 277 -2.93 -26.50 7.52
N GLU A 278 -2.17 -26.29 8.60
CA GLU A 278 -2.66 -26.34 9.98
C GLU A 278 -3.48 -25.10 10.37
N ASN A 279 -3.12 -23.92 9.85
CA ASN A 279 -3.76 -22.66 10.22
C ASN A 279 -4.88 -22.25 9.27
N PHE A 280 -4.80 -22.63 7.98
CA PHE A 280 -5.75 -22.21 6.96
C PHE A 280 -7.22 -22.53 7.32
N PRO A 281 -7.58 -23.74 7.81
CA PRO A 281 -8.97 -24.04 8.17
C PRO A 281 -9.52 -23.13 9.26
N LYS A 282 -8.70 -22.76 10.27
CA LYS A 282 -9.10 -21.83 11.33
C LYS A 282 -9.34 -20.43 10.81
N ASN A 283 -8.53 -19.97 9.85
CA ASN A 283 -8.75 -18.67 9.23
C ASN A 283 -10.05 -18.62 8.42
N LEU A 284 -10.46 -19.74 7.82
CA LEU A 284 -11.72 -19.81 7.08
C LEU A 284 -12.94 -19.62 7.97
N GLU A 285 -12.87 -19.92 9.27
CA GLU A 285 -13.98 -19.64 10.19
C GLU A 285 -14.30 -18.13 10.23
N LEU A 286 -13.27 -17.29 10.33
CA LEU A 286 -13.40 -15.82 10.27
C LEU A 286 -13.92 -15.36 8.89
N VAL A 287 -13.35 -15.90 7.81
CA VAL A 287 -13.73 -15.53 6.43
C VAL A 287 -15.20 -15.89 6.16
N ASN A 288 -15.65 -17.05 6.62
CA ASN A 288 -17.03 -17.50 6.46
C ASN A 288 -17.99 -16.63 7.27
N ALA A 289 -17.64 -16.28 8.51
CA ALA A 289 -18.44 -15.38 9.34
C ALA A 289 -18.58 -13.98 8.71
N LEU A 290 -17.48 -13.42 8.18
CA LEU A 290 -17.50 -12.14 7.48
C LEU A 290 -18.33 -12.19 6.19
N SER A 291 -18.22 -13.28 5.42
CA SER A 291 -18.97 -13.47 4.19
C SER A 291 -20.46 -13.59 4.44
N ALA A 292 -20.87 -14.39 5.43
CA ALA A 292 -22.27 -14.48 5.84
C ALA A 292 -22.82 -13.11 6.29
N PHE A 293 -22.02 -12.33 7.03
CA PHE A 293 -22.46 -10.99 7.43
C PHE A 293 -22.56 -10.02 6.23
N ALA A 294 -21.61 -10.07 5.30
CA ALA A 294 -21.64 -9.24 4.08
C ALA A 294 -22.88 -9.53 3.22
N GLU A 295 -23.30 -10.80 3.12
CA GLU A 295 -24.54 -11.20 2.44
C GLU A 295 -25.77 -10.54 3.07
N THR A 296 -25.87 -10.48 4.41
CA THR A 296 -26.99 -9.78 5.08
C THR A 296 -27.02 -8.28 4.80
N LYS A 297 -25.91 -7.71 4.32
CA LYS A 297 -25.77 -6.30 3.94
C LYS A 297 -25.84 -6.06 2.43
N GLY A 298 -25.96 -7.12 1.63
CA GLY A 298 -25.98 -7.02 0.17
C GLY A 298 -24.67 -6.53 -0.44
N CYS A 299 -23.53 -6.79 0.20
CA CYS A 299 -22.21 -6.41 -0.29
C CYS A 299 -21.23 -7.61 -0.29
N THR A 300 -20.07 -7.44 -0.91
CA THR A 300 -19.02 -8.47 -0.88
C THR A 300 -18.24 -8.42 0.44
N SER A 301 -17.60 -9.53 0.83
CA SER A 301 -16.71 -9.59 2.00
C SER A 301 -15.59 -8.55 1.91
N SER A 302 -15.07 -8.29 0.71
CA SER A 302 -14.10 -7.24 0.46
C SER A 302 -14.67 -5.85 0.76
N GLN A 303 -15.87 -5.53 0.24
CA GLN A 303 -16.52 -4.24 0.50
C GLN A 303 -16.81 -4.04 1.99
N LEU A 304 -17.33 -5.07 2.67
CA LEU A 304 -17.57 -5.04 4.11
C LEU A 304 -16.28 -4.78 4.89
N THR A 305 -15.20 -5.50 4.56
CA THR A 305 -13.90 -5.38 5.24
C THR A 305 -13.30 -3.98 5.07
N LEU A 306 -13.30 -3.43 3.85
CA LEU A 306 -12.79 -2.07 3.60
C LEU A 306 -13.68 -1.02 4.28
N ALA A 307 -15.01 -1.21 4.27
CA ALA A 307 -15.94 -0.30 4.93
C ALA A 307 -15.76 -0.29 6.45
N TRP A 308 -15.52 -1.45 7.08
CA TRP A 308 -15.20 -1.56 8.51
C TRP A 308 -13.96 -0.75 8.87
N LEU A 309 -12.91 -0.87 8.06
CA LEU A 309 -11.63 -0.22 8.31
C LEU A 309 -11.69 1.30 8.13
N LEU A 310 -12.58 1.78 7.26
CA LEU A 310 -12.84 3.20 7.02
C LEU A 310 -13.80 3.85 8.03
N ALA A 311 -14.44 3.09 8.92
CA ALA A 311 -15.50 3.58 9.83
C ALA A 311 -14.99 4.40 11.03
#